data_AF-A0A7X6WIC1-F1
#
_entry.id   AF-A0A7X6WIC1-F1
#
_cell.length_a   1.000
_cell.length_b   1.000
_cell.length_c   1.000
_cell.angle_alpha   90.00
_cell.angle_beta   90.00
_cell.angle_gamma   90.00
#
_symmetry.space_group_name_H-M   'P 1'
#
loop_
_entity.id
_entity.type
_entity.pdbx_description
1 polymer ?
#
loop_
_entity_poly.entity_id
_entity_poly.type
_entity_poly.pdbx_seq_one_letter_code
_entity_poly.pdbx_strand_id
1 'polypeptide(L)' 'MTFKELLESKGMSGYYFSKHSGIHQPAVSNMVTGKRDPLNMRLRTCKKAVDTLGMTLEEFYEALDNDSNND' A
#
# COMPACT_ATOMS: atom_id res chain seq x y z
N MET A 1 -0.37 8.35 -7.02
CA MET A 1 -1.51 7.40 -7.05
C MET A 1 -1.78 6.99 -5.63
N THR A 2 -3.05 6.83 -5.28
CA THR A 2 -3.47 6.37 -3.96
C THR A 2 -3.13 4.89 -3.76
N PHE A 3 -3.08 4.44 -2.51
CA PHE A 3 -2.92 3.01 -2.21
C PHE A 3 -4.02 2.15 -2.82
N LYS A 4 -5.25 2.69 -2.93
CA LYS A 4 -6.36 2.01 -3.57
C LYS A 4 -6.07 1.75 -5.05
N GLU A 5 -5.65 2.77 -5.78
CA GLU A 5 -5.31 2.66 -7.21
C GLU A 5 -4.14 1.71 -7.43
N LEU A 6 -3.14 1.72 -6.54
CA LEU A 6 -2.05 0.75 -6.59
C LEU A 6 -2.55 -0.68 -6.48
N LEU A 7 -3.44 -0.97 -5.52
CA LEU A 7 -4.04 -2.30 -5.38
C LEU A 7 -4.84 -2.69 -6.62
N GLU A 8 -5.65 -1.78 -7.16
CA GLU A 8 -6.43 -1.99 -8.38
C GLU A 8 -5.54 -2.28 -9.59
N SER A 9 -4.42 -1.55 -9.74
CA SER A 9 -3.44 -1.79 -10.80
C SER A 9 -2.78 -3.18 -10.73
N LYS A 10 -2.71 -3.74 -9.53
CA LYS A 10 -2.21 -5.10 -9.25
C LYS A 10 -3.32 -6.16 -9.29
N GLY A 11 -4.55 -5.78 -9.62
CA GLY A 11 -5.71 -6.69 -9.64
C GLY A 11 -6.14 -7.18 -8.26
N MET A 12 -5.83 -6.42 -7.20
CA MET A 12 -6.07 -6.80 -5.81
C MET A 12 -7.16 -5.91 -5.17
N SER A 13 -8.01 -6.53 -4.35
CA SER A 13 -8.87 -5.78 -3.41
C SER A 13 -8.15 -5.56 -2.08
N GLY A 14 -8.57 -4.57 -1.29
CA GLY A 14 -8.05 -4.37 0.07
C GLY A 14 -8.23 -5.60 0.97
N TYR A 15 -9.33 -6.34 0.81
CA TYR A 15 -9.54 -7.60 1.53
C TYR A 15 -8.53 -8.68 1.11
N TYR A 16 -8.35 -8.87 -0.20
CA TYR A 16 -7.38 -9.81 -0.73
C TYR A 16 -5.96 -9.48 -0.23
N PHE A 17 -5.57 -8.22 -0.34
CA PHE A 17 -4.26 -7.75 0.13
C PHE A 17 -4.06 -8.00 1.63
N SER A 18 -5.05 -7.71 2.48
CA SER A 18 -4.96 -7.96 3.92
C SER A 18 -4.73 -9.44 4.24
N LYS A 19 -5.44 -10.34 3.56
CA LYS A 19 -5.31 -11.79 3.75
C LYS A 19 -3.93 -12.33 3.39
N HIS A 20 -3.29 -11.77 2.35
CA HIS A 20 -2.02 -12.29 1.84
C HIS A 20 -0.79 -11.58 2.42
N SER A 21 -0.90 -10.29 2.78
CA SER A 21 0.20 -9.53 3.38
C SER A 21 0.38 -9.76 4.87
N GLY A 22 -0.62 -10.32 5.56
CA GLY A 22 -0.62 -10.41 7.02
C GLY A 22 -0.69 -9.04 7.70
N ILE A 23 -1.14 -8.00 6.99
CA ILE A 23 -1.47 -6.69 7.53
C ILE A 23 -2.95 -6.70 7.92
N HIS A 24 -3.24 -6.31 9.17
CA HIS A 24 -4.59 -6.31 9.70
C HIS A 24 -5.56 -5.49 8.82
N GLN A 25 -6.74 -6.05 8.57
CA GLN A 25 -7.76 -5.46 7.69
C GLN A 25 -8.13 -4.00 8.06
N PRO A 26 -8.25 -3.60 9.35
CA PRO A 26 -8.48 -2.20 9.69
C PRO A 26 -7.35 -1.26 9.24
N ALA A 27 -6.09 -1.70 9.31
CA ALA A 27 -4.96 -0.91 8.84
C ALA A 27 -4.99 -0.75 7.31
N VAL A 28 -5.30 -1.84 6.59
CA VAL A 28 -5.49 -1.79 5.13
C VAL A 28 -6.64 -0.88 4.74
N SER A 29 -7.78 -0.97 5.44
CA SER A 29 -8.93 -0.10 5.21
C SER A 29 -8.58 1.38 5.40
N ASN A 30 -7.81 1.71 6.45
CA ASN A 30 -7.35 3.08 6.68
C ASN A 30 -6.39 3.57 5.58
N MET A 31 -5.56 2.70 5.01
CA MET A 31 -4.69 3.06 3.87
C MET A 31 -5.49 3.28 2.58
N VAL A 32 -6.45 2.39 2.29
CA VAL A 32 -7.32 2.49 1.10
C VAL A 32 -8.21 3.73 1.16
N THR A 33 -8.64 4.16 2.35
CA THR A 33 -9.49 5.34 2.56
C THR A 33 -8.71 6.64 2.77
N GLY A 34 -7.37 6.60 2.70
CA GLY A 34 -6.51 7.77 2.92
C GLY A 34 -6.44 8.26 4.38
N LYS A 35 -7.09 7.58 5.33
CA LYS A 35 -6.99 7.90 6.78
C LYS A 35 -5.60 7.63 7.36
N ARG A 36 -4.80 6.82 6.67
CA ARG A 36 -3.43 6.51 7.03
C ARG A 36 -2.57 6.50 5.77
N ASP A 37 -1.48 7.23 5.81
CA ASP A 37 -0.47 7.18 4.76
C ASP A 37 0.28 5.83 4.77
N PRO A 38 0.29 5.07 3.65
CA PRO A 38 1.07 3.84 3.50
C PRO A 38 2.59 4.06 3.56
N LEU A 39 3.10 5.24 3.23
CA LEU A 39 4.53 5.56 3.28
C LEU A 39 5.05 5.71 4.73
N ASN A 40 4.14 5.97 5.68
CA ASN A 40 4.39 6.08 7.11
C ASN A 40 4.23 4.74 7.87
N MET A 41 4.40 3.61 7.19
CA MET A 41 4.42 2.28 7.82
C MET A 41 5.78 1.95 8.44
N ARG A 42 5.80 1.06 9.45
CA ARG A 42 7.06 0.48 9.96
C ARG A 42 7.72 -0.34 8.84
N LEU A 43 9.05 -0.32 8.75
CA LEU A 43 9.82 -1.06 7.72
C LEU A 43 9.41 -2.54 7.60
N ARG A 44 9.19 -3.23 8.73
CA ARG A 44 8.71 -4.63 8.74
C ARG A 44 7.36 -4.80 8.04
N THR A 45 6.47 -3.82 8.16
CA THR A 45 5.15 -3.82 7.50
C THR A 45 5.29 -3.45 6.03
N CYS A 46 6.13 -2.47 5.67
CA CYS A 46 6.43 -2.16 4.27
C CYS A 46 6.96 -3.38 3.54
N LYS A 47 7.90 -4.11 4.15
CA LYS A 47 8.46 -5.34 3.57
C LYS A 47 7.38 -6.36 3.20
N LYS A 48 6.43 -6.62 4.11
CA LYS A 48 5.28 -7.50 3.84
C LYS A 48 4.40 -6.99 2.71
N ALA A 49 4.15 -5.68 2.66
CA ALA A 49 3.34 -5.06 1.63
C ALA A 49 3.97 -5.25 0.24
N VAL A 50 5.24 -4.87 0.09
CA VAL A 50 5.93 -4.93 -1.21
C VAL A 50 6.17 -6.37 -1.68
N ASP A 51 6.48 -7.29 -0.75
CA ASP A 51 6.59 -8.72 -1.06
C ASP A 51 5.24 -9.28 -1.57
N THR A 52 4.11 -8.80 -1.04
CA THR A 52 2.75 -9.21 -1.50
C THR A 52 2.39 -8.60 -2.85
N LEU A 53 2.81 -7.36 -3.10
CA LEU A 53 2.56 -6.63 -4.35
C LEU A 53 3.48 -7.07 -5.50
N GLY A 54 4.46 -7.94 -5.20
CA GLY A 54 5.47 -8.39 -6.15
C GLY A 54 6.29 -7.22 -6.68
N MET A 55 6.68 -6.30 -5.79
CA MET A 55 7.49 -5.13 -6.14
C MET A 55 8.56 -4.86 -5.08
N THR A 56 9.51 -4.01 -5.41
CA THR A 56 10.55 -3.52 -4.52
C THR A 56 10.04 -2.40 -3.62
N LEU A 57 10.83 -2.05 -2.60
CA LEU A 57 10.53 -0.90 -1.76
C LEU A 57 10.58 0.41 -2.55
N GLU A 58 11.55 0.54 -3.46
CA GLU A 58 11.73 1.73 -4.29
C GLU A 58 10.52 1.97 -5.21
N GLU A 59 10.10 0.95 -5.97
CA GLU A 59 8.90 1.04 -6.82
C GLU A 59 7.63 1.37 -6.03
N PHE A 60 7.54 0.90 -4.78
CA PHE A 60 6.41 1.21 -3.90
C PHE A 60 6.38 2.68 -3.48
N TYR A 61 7.54 3.24 -3.13
CA TYR A 61 7.66 4.68 -2.84
C TYR A 61 7.37 5.49 -4.10
N GLU A 62 7.98 5.17 -5.25
CA GLU A 62 7.74 5.90 -6.50
C GLU A 62 6.26 5.89 -6.92
N ALA A 63 5.56 4.75 -6.76
CA ALA A 63 4.14 4.66 -7.08
C ALA A 63 3.30 5.61 -6.22
N LEU A 64 3.59 5.70 -4.91
CA LEU A 64 2.79 6.44 -3.94
C LEU A 64 3.25 7.92 -3.77
N ASP A 65 4.52 8.23 -4.00
CA ASP A 65 5.11 9.57 -3.84
C ASP A 65 4.73 10.52 -5.00
N ASN A 66 4.32 9.97 -6.14
CA ASN A 66 3.72 10.75 -7.22
C ASN A 66 2.38 11.45 -6.83
N ASP A 67 1.84 11.19 -5.64
CA ASP A 67 0.72 11.96 -5.04
C ASP A 67 1.19 13.16 -4.20
N SER A 68 2.46 13.22 -3.80
CA SER A 68 2.98 14.19 -2.82
C SER A 68 3.61 15.45 -3.42
N ASN A 69 3.64 15.58 -4.75
CA ASN A 69 4.18 16.76 -5.47
C ASN A 69 3.10 17.65 -6.12
N ASN A 70 1.85 17.58 -5.64
CA ASN A 70 0.75 18.44 -6.08
C ASN A 70 0.26 19.30 -4.90
N ASP A 71 1.15 20.15 -4.39
CA ASP A 71 0.85 21.29 -3.51
C ASP A 71 1.54 22.55 -4.06
#